data_AF-A0A974DC85-F1
#
_entry.id   AF-A0A974DC85-F1
#
_cell.length_a   1.000
_cell.length_b   1.000
_cell.length_c   1.000
_cell.angle_alpha   90.00
_cell.angle_beta   90.00
_cell.angle_gamma   90.00
#
_symmetry.space_group_name_H-M   'P 1'
#
loop_
_entity.id
_entity.type
_entity.pdbx_description
1 polymer ?
#
loop_
_entity_poly.entity_id
_entity_poly.type
_entity_poly.pdbx_seq_one_letter_code
_entity_poly.pdbx_strand_id
1 'polypeptide(L)'
;MLDLHMPQTSKLWTGVVQDRYEIALDTYLWLPKRCRDTPKTPDPIVKEIVGTWDALKHKKCLLNENSRITPILHNKDFPPGMRPIHFKHWTPTDSLWAFQLLNGRSLKSMVDILPLENTTPLEMLRLCQIRHFLNAKRITDETGPDDTLFEQMFTKSDCTPHEIAKIYKILICCTITPMSNFRRNWEKELLHTFTDEEWELIVTKSYTSTRCSRTVLSNIYGTEGRNFSNLHGGGPITEDSVCHSLRDLTIPDSAPFFFLHCNEMPPAQYKNALISTLVTVAKSLIPLFWESNLIPTLRDWALKVNEIYQFESYKVDISKPKQQEKLTLKWFHWVQFVESPEYLALIT
;
A
#
# COMPACT_ATOMS: atom_id res chain seq x y z
N MET A 1 -15.00 -37.23 19.20
CA MET A 1 -14.20 -37.93 18.16
C MET A 1 -14.84 -37.59 16.83
N LEU A 2 -14.41 -36.50 16.20
CA LEU A 2 -14.88 -36.05 14.89
C LEU A 2 -13.61 -35.85 14.06
N ASP A 3 -13.25 -36.89 13.31
CA ASP A 3 -12.25 -36.82 12.27
C ASP A 3 -12.73 -35.82 11.23
N LEU A 4 -12.09 -34.65 11.20
CA LEU A 4 -12.10 -33.77 10.05
C LEU A 4 -11.33 -34.49 8.94
N HIS A 5 -12.01 -35.39 8.24
CA HIS A 5 -11.56 -35.93 6.98
C HIS A 5 -11.42 -34.76 6.00
N MET A 6 -10.21 -34.21 5.92
CA MET A 6 -9.77 -33.45 4.76
C MET A 6 -10.03 -34.33 3.54
N PRO A 7 -10.76 -33.85 2.51
CA PRO A 7 -11.03 -34.64 1.33
C PRO A 7 -9.70 -35.08 0.72
N GLN A 8 -9.43 -36.39 0.69
CA GLN A 8 -8.33 -37.01 -0.04
C GLN A 8 -8.55 -36.91 -1.56
N THR A 9 -8.60 -35.68 -2.06
CA THR A 9 -8.40 -35.39 -3.47
C THR A 9 -7.42 -34.23 -3.56
N SER A 10 -6.19 -34.46 -3.07
CA SER A 10 -5.07 -33.62 -3.48
C SER A 10 -4.99 -33.75 -4.99
N LYS A 11 -5.50 -32.75 -5.72
CA LYS A 11 -5.33 -32.66 -7.16
C LYS A 11 -3.83 -32.87 -7.40
N LEU A 12 -3.43 -33.81 -8.26
CA LEU A 12 -2.02 -34.24 -8.43
C LEU A 12 -0.98 -33.10 -8.43
N TRP A 13 -1.36 -31.93 -8.96
CA TRP A 13 -0.52 -30.73 -8.95
C TRP A 13 -0.21 -30.18 -7.55
N THR A 14 -1.11 -30.25 -6.57
CA THR A 14 -0.84 -29.77 -5.20
C THR A 14 0.22 -30.63 -4.52
N GLY A 15 0.21 -31.95 -4.75
CA GLY A 15 1.27 -32.85 -4.25
C GLY A 15 2.62 -32.55 -4.89
N VAL A 16 2.65 -32.41 -6.23
CA VAL A 16 3.89 -32.09 -6.97
C VAL A 16 4.49 -30.74 -6.56
N VAL A 17 3.64 -29.75 -6.25
CA VAL A 17 4.08 -28.45 -5.76
C VAL A 17 4.51 -28.52 -4.29
N GLN A 18 3.80 -29.28 -3.46
CA GLN A 18 4.07 -29.43 -2.03
C GLN A 18 5.39 -30.16 -1.76
N ASP A 19 5.73 -31.19 -2.55
CA ASP A 19 6.95 -31.99 -2.38
C ASP A 19 8.24 -31.18 -2.52
N ARG A 20 8.16 -29.96 -3.08
CA ARG A 20 9.30 -29.06 -3.27
C ARG A 20 9.55 -28.11 -2.09
N TYR A 21 8.68 -28.11 -1.08
CA TYR A 21 8.76 -27.23 0.08
C TYR A 21 8.71 -28.02 1.38
N GLU A 22 9.59 -27.68 2.33
CA GLU A 22 9.60 -28.26 3.67
C GLU A 22 8.35 -27.88 4.48
N ILE A 23 7.73 -26.75 4.15
CA ILE A 23 6.53 -26.22 4.80
C ILE A 23 5.36 -26.36 3.84
N ALA A 24 4.19 -26.70 4.38
CA ALA A 24 2.94 -26.72 3.63
C ALA A 24 2.70 -25.38 2.90
N LEU A 25 2.41 -25.41 1.59
CA LEU A 25 2.30 -24.20 0.76
C LEU A 25 1.22 -23.26 1.31
N ASP A 26 0.15 -23.84 1.84
CA ASP A 26 -0.95 -23.14 2.51
C ASP A 26 -0.52 -22.36 3.74
N THR A 27 0.59 -22.73 4.40
CA THR A 27 1.20 -22.05 5.55
C THR A 27 2.28 -21.09 5.07
N TYR A 28 3.05 -21.51 4.06
CA TYR A 28 4.13 -20.73 3.45
C TYR A 28 3.67 -19.37 2.94
N LEU A 29 2.49 -19.31 2.30
CA LEU A 29 1.92 -18.06 1.77
C LEU A 29 1.63 -17.02 2.87
N TRP A 30 1.44 -17.43 4.12
CA TRP A 30 1.07 -16.52 5.21
C TRP A 30 2.27 -16.07 6.04
N LEU A 31 3.41 -16.74 5.90
CA LEU A 31 4.65 -16.32 6.53
C LEU A 31 5.08 -14.93 6.02
N PRO A 32 5.68 -14.09 6.89
CA PRO A 32 6.33 -12.86 6.44
C PRO A 32 7.35 -13.16 5.34
N LYS A 33 7.50 -12.27 4.36
CA LYS A 33 8.44 -12.46 3.24
C LYS A 33 9.87 -12.77 3.70
N ARG A 34 10.32 -12.15 4.79
CA ARG A 34 11.63 -12.41 5.43
C ARG A 34 11.76 -13.81 6.07
N CYS A 35 10.64 -14.43 6.42
CA CYS A 35 10.59 -15.75 7.04
C CYS A 35 10.52 -16.89 6.01
N ARG A 36 10.26 -16.57 4.73
CA ARG A 36 10.14 -17.57 3.67
C ARG A 36 11.51 -17.90 3.08
N ASP A 37 11.94 -19.15 3.22
CA ASP A 37 13.08 -19.64 2.48
C ASP A 37 12.70 -19.81 1.01
N THR A 38 13.46 -19.19 0.13
CA THR A 38 13.31 -19.42 -1.31
C THR A 38 14.24 -20.57 -1.69
N PRO A 39 13.71 -21.68 -2.23
CA PRO A 39 14.57 -22.75 -2.72
C PRO A 39 15.50 -22.19 -3.80
N LYS A 40 16.74 -22.72 -3.89
CA LYS A 40 17.77 -22.25 -4.83
C LYS A 40 17.30 -22.24 -6.29
N THR A 41 16.36 -23.12 -6.63
CA THR A 41 15.65 -23.17 -7.91
C THR A 41 14.15 -23.18 -7.64
N PRO A 42 13.51 -22.02 -7.45
CA PRO A 42 12.08 -21.96 -7.21
C PRO A 42 11.35 -22.36 -8.49
N ASP A 43 10.35 -23.22 -8.36
CA ASP A 43 9.46 -23.55 -9.47
C ASP A 43 8.85 -22.25 -10.02
N PRO A 44 8.91 -21.98 -11.33
CA PRO A 44 8.37 -20.75 -11.90
C PRO A 44 6.89 -20.55 -11.56
N ILE A 45 6.12 -21.63 -11.45
CA ILE A 45 4.69 -21.59 -11.08
C ILE A 45 4.55 -21.10 -9.64
N VAL A 46 5.34 -21.63 -8.70
CA VAL A 46 5.23 -21.23 -7.29
C VAL A 46 5.77 -19.82 -7.07
N LYS A 47 6.83 -19.45 -7.79
CA LYS A 47 7.32 -18.07 -7.80
C LYS A 47 6.22 -17.10 -8.23
N GLU A 48 5.47 -17.44 -9.27
CA GLU A 48 4.36 -16.63 -9.75
C GLU A 48 3.18 -16.60 -8.77
N ILE A 49 2.83 -17.74 -8.16
CA ILE A 49 1.77 -17.83 -7.14
C ILE A 49 2.12 -16.96 -5.93
N VAL A 50 3.34 -17.11 -5.38
CA VAL A 50 3.81 -16.35 -4.23
C VAL A 50 3.92 -14.86 -4.56
N GLY A 51 4.44 -14.52 -5.74
CA GLY A 51 4.53 -13.15 -6.22
C GLY A 51 3.16 -12.49 -6.38
N THR A 52 2.21 -13.21 -6.97
CA THR A 52 0.82 -12.76 -7.11
C THR A 52 0.15 -12.59 -5.75
N TRP A 53 0.35 -13.53 -4.83
CA TRP A 53 -0.20 -13.47 -3.48
C TRP A 53 0.34 -12.27 -2.70
N ASP A 54 1.65 -12.03 -2.70
CA ASP A 54 2.25 -10.86 -2.04
C ASP A 54 1.75 -9.56 -2.66
N ALA A 55 1.64 -9.50 -3.99
CA ALA A 55 1.07 -8.36 -4.68
C ALA A 55 -0.39 -8.11 -4.27
N LEU A 56 -1.20 -9.16 -4.14
CA LEU A 56 -2.60 -9.04 -3.71
C LEU A 56 -2.71 -8.63 -2.24
N LYS A 57 -1.94 -9.27 -1.35
CA LYS A 57 -1.90 -8.97 0.09
C LYS A 57 -1.67 -7.48 0.35
N HIS A 58 -0.67 -6.90 -0.29
CA HIS A 58 -0.32 -5.49 -0.10
C HIS A 58 -1.18 -4.52 -0.92
N LYS A 59 -1.46 -4.81 -2.21
CA LYS A 59 -2.20 -3.85 -3.06
C LYS A 59 -3.69 -3.75 -2.74
N LYS A 60 -4.26 -4.78 -2.10
CA LYS A 60 -5.69 -4.87 -1.83
C LYS A 60 -6.02 -4.82 -0.33
N CYS A 61 -5.03 -4.56 0.53
CA CYS A 61 -5.17 -4.53 1.99
C CYS A 61 -5.97 -5.74 2.52
N LEU A 62 -5.74 -6.93 1.95
CA LEU A 62 -6.50 -8.14 2.30
C LEU A 62 -6.20 -8.61 3.72
N LEU A 63 -5.09 -8.17 4.29
CA LEU A 63 -4.63 -8.55 5.62
C LEU A 63 -4.14 -7.32 6.36
N ASN A 64 -4.45 -7.28 7.64
CA ASN A 64 -3.90 -6.29 8.56
C ASN A 64 -2.43 -6.65 8.92
N GLU A 65 -1.64 -5.67 9.33
CA GLU A 65 -0.27 -5.91 9.82
C GLU A 65 -0.23 -6.85 11.04
N ASN A 66 -1.30 -6.81 11.85
CA ASN A 66 -1.48 -7.61 13.06
C ASN A 66 -2.49 -8.75 12.83
N SER A 67 -2.50 -9.33 11.64
CA SER A 67 -3.47 -10.36 11.23
C SER A 67 -3.52 -11.55 12.20
N ARG A 68 -4.73 -11.96 12.57
CA ARG A 68 -4.97 -13.19 13.36
C ARG A 68 -4.71 -14.47 12.56
N ILE A 69 -4.53 -14.37 11.24
CA ILE A 69 -4.12 -15.48 10.36
C ILE A 69 -2.58 -15.59 10.28
N THR A 70 -1.90 -15.17 11.35
CA THR A 70 -0.45 -15.35 11.45
C THR A 70 -0.15 -16.79 11.87
N PRO A 71 0.65 -17.55 11.10
CA PRO A 71 1.12 -18.87 11.52
C PRO A 71 2.13 -18.72 12.67
N ILE A 72 1.99 -19.59 13.67
CA ILE A 72 2.88 -19.69 14.84
C ILE A 72 4.00 -20.68 14.54
N LEU A 73 3.66 -21.86 14.02
CA LEU A 73 4.67 -22.83 13.58
C LEU A 73 5.35 -22.37 12.30
N HIS A 74 6.60 -22.78 12.13
CA HIS A 74 7.44 -22.44 10.97
C HIS A 74 7.70 -20.94 10.76
N ASN A 75 7.35 -20.12 11.75
CA ASN A 75 7.58 -18.68 11.71
C ASN A 75 8.93 -18.34 12.34
N LYS A 76 9.88 -17.82 11.53
CA LYS A 76 11.21 -17.44 12.02
C LYS A 76 11.19 -16.31 13.06
N ASP A 77 10.13 -15.49 13.07
CA ASP A 77 9.93 -14.47 14.10
C ASP A 77 9.49 -15.11 15.45
N PHE A 78 9.16 -16.40 15.47
CA PHE A 78 8.88 -17.19 16.66
C PHE A 78 9.79 -18.43 16.72
N PRO A 79 11.06 -18.27 17.16
CA PRO A 79 12.05 -19.35 17.18
C PRO A 79 11.59 -20.67 17.83
N PRO A 80 10.78 -20.68 18.91
CA PRO A 80 10.25 -21.93 19.46
C PRO A 80 9.41 -22.72 18.44
N GLY A 81 8.65 -22.04 17.58
CA GLY A 81 7.78 -22.65 16.57
C GLY A 81 8.53 -23.23 15.36
N MET A 82 9.84 -23.01 15.25
CA MET A 82 10.69 -23.66 14.23
C MET A 82 10.96 -25.14 14.53
N ARG A 83 10.51 -25.65 15.68
CA ARG A 83 10.64 -27.06 16.08
C ARG A 83 9.25 -27.64 16.37
N PRO A 84 8.50 -28.06 15.32
CA PRO A 84 7.11 -28.47 15.48
C PRO A 84 6.91 -29.67 16.40
N ILE A 85 7.94 -30.51 16.57
CA ILE A 85 7.93 -31.62 17.53
C ILE A 85 7.62 -31.18 18.97
N HIS A 86 7.94 -29.93 19.33
CA HIS A 86 7.62 -29.37 20.63
C HIS A 86 6.16 -28.93 20.76
N PHE A 87 5.38 -28.90 19.68
CA PHE A 87 3.98 -28.48 19.66
C PHE A 87 3.02 -29.60 19.25
N LYS A 88 3.46 -30.87 19.23
CA LYS A 88 2.63 -32.02 18.83
C LYS A 88 1.30 -32.14 19.61
N HIS A 89 1.26 -31.64 20.85
CA HIS A 89 0.07 -31.67 21.70
C HIS A 89 -0.90 -30.51 21.45
N TRP A 90 -0.46 -29.47 20.74
CA TRP A 90 -1.23 -28.26 20.47
C TRP A 90 -2.05 -28.35 19.20
N THR A 91 -1.59 -29.15 18.25
CA THR A 91 -2.28 -29.34 16.98
C THR A 91 -1.95 -30.72 16.42
N PRO A 92 -2.95 -31.49 15.95
CA PRO A 92 -2.71 -32.75 15.25
C PRO A 92 -2.16 -32.51 13.84
N THR A 93 -2.35 -31.31 13.29
CA THR A 93 -1.77 -30.89 12.01
C THR A 93 -0.47 -30.15 12.27
N ASP A 94 0.51 -30.21 11.37
CA ASP A 94 1.79 -29.47 11.50
C ASP A 94 1.62 -27.94 11.30
N SER A 95 0.44 -27.41 11.62
CA SER A 95 0.02 -26.03 11.45
C SER A 95 -0.67 -25.56 12.73
N LEU A 96 -0.17 -24.46 13.30
CA LEU A 96 -0.80 -23.76 14.41
C LEU A 96 -0.91 -22.28 14.07
N TRP A 97 -2.12 -21.74 14.17
CA TRP A 97 -2.44 -20.37 13.76
C TRP A 97 -2.89 -19.54 14.96
N ALA A 98 -2.62 -18.23 14.94
CA ALA A 98 -2.99 -17.35 16.05
C ALA A 98 -4.51 -17.36 16.32
N PHE A 99 -5.36 -17.32 15.29
CA PHE A 99 -6.82 -17.34 15.46
C PHE A 99 -7.34 -18.58 16.20
N GLN A 100 -6.65 -19.72 16.12
CA GLN A 100 -7.06 -20.95 16.83
C GLN A 100 -6.92 -20.80 18.35
N LEU A 101 -5.98 -19.97 18.80
CA LEU A 101 -5.66 -19.73 20.21
C LEU A 101 -6.41 -18.53 20.80
N LEU A 102 -7.15 -17.78 19.99
CA LEU A 102 -7.79 -16.53 20.39
C LEU A 102 -9.32 -16.67 20.44
N ASN A 103 -9.95 -16.01 21.40
CA ASN A 103 -11.37 -15.68 21.42
C ASN A 103 -11.52 -14.20 21.09
N GLY A 104 -11.74 -13.87 19.81
CA GLY A 104 -11.62 -12.46 19.39
C GLY A 104 -10.16 -12.02 19.42
N ARG A 105 -9.84 -11.05 20.29
CA ARG A 105 -8.47 -10.55 20.53
C ARG A 105 -7.86 -11.04 21.84
N SER A 106 -8.60 -11.76 22.67
CA SER A 106 -8.09 -12.32 23.91
C SER A 106 -7.57 -13.73 23.72
N LEU A 107 -6.47 -14.07 24.40
CA LEU A 107 -5.95 -15.43 24.41
C LEU A 107 -6.89 -16.34 25.21
N LYS A 108 -7.25 -17.48 24.62
CA LYS A 108 -8.03 -18.53 25.28
C LYS A 108 -7.35 -18.96 26.58
N SER A 109 -8.14 -19.44 27.54
CA SER A 109 -7.58 -20.02 28.76
C SER A 109 -6.81 -21.29 28.40
N MET A 110 -5.86 -21.70 29.25
CA MET A 110 -5.08 -22.90 28.97
C MET A 110 -5.95 -24.15 28.85
N VAL A 111 -7.02 -24.23 29.66
CA VAL A 111 -7.98 -25.33 29.66
C VAL A 111 -8.73 -25.43 28.33
N ASP A 112 -8.92 -24.29 27.65
CA ASP A 112 -9.58 -24.24 26.34
C ASP A 112 -8.62 -24.56 25.18
N ILE A 113 -7.31 -24.45 25.41
CA ILE A 113 -6.28 -24.66 24.38
C ILE A 113 -5.73 -26.09 24.42
N LEU A 114 -5.48 -26.62 25.62
CA LEU A 114 -4.93 -27.95 25.83
C LEU A 114 -5.83 -28.76 26.76
N PRO A 115 -6.07 -30.05 26.46
CA PRO A 115 -6.73 -30.95 27.40
C PRO A 115 -5.98 -30.95 28.75
N LEU A 116 -6.71 -31.02 29.87
CA LEU A 116 -6.11 -31.02 31.22
C LEU A 116 -5.00 -32.09 31.37
N GLU A 117 -5.18 -33.25 30.73
CA GLU A 117 -4.24 -34.38 30.75
C GLU A 117 -2.87 -34.04 30.13
N ASN A 118 -2.79 -33.01 29.28
CA ASN A 118 -1.55 -32.57 28.62
C ASN A 118 -0.95 -31.31 29.25
N THR A 119 -1.50 -30.83 30.37
CA THR A 119 -1.05 -29.58 31.02
C THR A 119 0.21 -29.83 31.84
N THR A 120 1.38 -29.69 31.21
CA THR A 120 2.68 -29.76 31.89
C THR A 120 3.29 -28.37 32.13
N PRO A 121 4.23 -28.20 33.08
CA PRO A 121 4.97 -26.94 33.24
C PRO A 121 5.67 -26.48 31.96
N LEU A 122 6.05 -27.41 31.08
CA LEU A 122 6.64 -27.11 29.79
C LEU A 122 5.61 -26.53 28.81
N GLU A 123 4.38 -27.04 28.81
CA GLU A 123 3.29 -26.43 28.02
C GLU A 123 2.91 -25.04 28.55
N MET A 124 2.98 -24.82 29.87
CA MET A 124 2.82 -23.50 30.47
C MET A 124 3.86 -22.51 29.95
N LEU A 125 5.13 -22.92 29.91
CA LEU A 125 6.20 -22.09 29.36
C LEU A 125 5.94 -21.76 27.88
N ARG A 126 5.50 -22.74 27.08
CA ARG A 126 5.18 -22.53 25.66
C ARG A 126 3.99 -21.59 25.47
N LEU A 127 2.96 -21.69 26.29
CA LEU A 127 1.84 -20.73 26.29
C LEU A 127 2.33 -19.32 26.59
N CYS A 128 3.23 -19.14 27.56
CA CYS A 128 3.85 -17.86 27.85
C CYS A 128 4.67 -17.33 26.67
N GLN A 129 5.43 -18.19 25.99
CA GLN A 129 6.18 -17.82 24.78
C GLN A 129 5.25 -17.37 23.65
N ILE A 130 4.17 -18.10 23.40
CA ILE A 130 3.15 -17.73 22.41
C ILE A 130 2.52 -16.40 22.79
N ARG A 131 2.09 -16.22 24.04
CA ARG A 131 1.49 -14.98 24.53
C ARG A 131 2.43 -13.79 24.32
N HIS A 132 3.70 -13.95 24.68
CA HIS A 132 4.71 -12.92 24.46
C HIS A 132 4.85 -12.56 22.97
N PHE A 133 4.90 -13.57 22.10
CA PHE A 133 4.97 -13.38 20.65
C PHE A 133 3.75 -12.63 20.09
N LEU A 134 2.54 -13.05 20.46
CA LEU A 134 1.29 -12.42 20.01
C LEU A 134 1.18 -10.96 20.46
N ASN A 135 1.59 -10.68 21.70
CA ASN A 135 1.65 -9.32 22.23
C ASN A 135 2.69 -8.45 21.51
N ALA A 136 3.89 -8.99 21.25
CA ALA A 136 4.94 -8.27 20.52
C ALA A 136 4.52 -7.92 19.09
N LYS A 137 3.68 -8.75 18.47
CA LYS A 137 3.07 -8.51 17.15
C LYS A 137 1.76 -7.72 17.21
N ARG A 138 1.33 -7.26 18.39
CA ARG A 138 0.07 -6.52 18.60
C ARG A 138 -1.17 -7.24 18.03
N ILE A 139 -1.16 -8.56 17.97
CA ILE A 139 -2.28 -9.37 17.47
C ILE A 139 -3.42 -9.38 18.50
N THR A 140 -3.09 -9.32 19.78
CA THR A 140 -4.01 -9.29 20.93
C THR A 140 -4.43 -7.87 21.35
N ASP A 141 -3.98 -6.85 20.63
CA ASP A 141 -4.25 -5.45 20.96
C ASP A 141 -5.73 -5.11 20.67
N GLU A 142 -6.52 -4.88 21.71
CA GLU A 142 -7.96 -4.55 21.61
C GLU A 142 -8.22 -3.27 20.81
N THR A 143 -7.24 -2.37 20.71
CA THR A 143 -7.32 -1.13 19.92
C THR A 143 -6.95 -1.32 18.45
N GLY A 144 -6.54 -2.53 18.06
CA GLY A 144 -6.13 -2.84 16.69
C GLY A 144 -7.29 -2.85 15.69
N PRO A 145 -7.00 -2.73 14.38
CA PRO A 145 -8.01 -2.66 13.33
C PRO A 145 -8.78 -3.97 13.21
N ASP A 146 -10.11 -3.91 13.09
CA ASP A 146 -10.96 -5.10 12.90
C ASP A 146 -10.49 -5.98 11.75
N ASP A 147 -10.75 -7.28 11.89
CA ASP A 147 -10.47 -8.27 10.86
C ASP A 147 -11.17 -7.89 9.56
N THR A 148 -10.40 -7.91 8.48
CA THR A 148 -10.92 -7.72 7.13
C THR A 148 -11.99 -8.77 6.79
N LEU A 149 -12.87 -8.47 5.85
CA LEU A 149 -13.84 -9.45 5.34
C LEU A 149 -13.17 -10.75 4.89
N PHE A 150 -11.96 -10.64 4.34
CA PHE A 150 -11.16 -11.78 3.93
C PHE A 150 -10.69 -12.59 5.14
N GLU A 151 -10.20 -11.95 6.20
CA GLU A 151 -9.77 -12.64 7.43
C GLU A 151 -10.91 -13.35 8.14
N GLN A 152 -12.08 -12.70 8.19
CA GLN A 152 -13.28 -13.28 8.79
C GLN A 152 -13.69 -14.60 8.16
N MET A 153 -13.38 -14.82 6.87
CA MET A 153 -13.68 -16.09 6.18
C MET A 153 -12.89 -17.26 6.75
N PHE A 154 -11.67 -17.04 7.24
CA PHE A 154 -10.83 -18.11 7.82
C PHE A 154 -11.18 -18.42 9.28
N THR A 155 -11.84 -17.48 9.95
CA THR A 155 -12.26 -17.65 11.36
C THR A 155 -13.62 -18.32 11.52
N LYS A 156 -14.44 -18.36 10.46
CA LYS A 156 -15.77 -19.00 10.47
C LYS A 156 -15.62 -20.48 10.14
N SER A 157 -16.20 -21.34 10.97
CA SER A 157 -16.10 -22.81 10.86
C SER A 157 -16.82 -23.41 9.66
N ASP A 158 -17.74 -22.67 9.05
CA ASP A 158 -18.70 -23.22 8.11
C ASP A 158 -18.33 -22.84 6.67
N CYS A 159 -17.62 -23.74 6.00
CA CYS A 159 -17.30 -23.61 4.58
C CYS A 159 -18.57 -23.72 3.73
N THR A 160 -19.08 -22.58 3.22
CA THR A 160 -20.27 -22.58 2.34
C THR A 160 -19.89 -22.83 0.88
N PRO A 161 -20.73 -23.49 0.06
CA PRO A 161 -20.46 -23.80 -1.36
C PRO A 161 -20.13 -22.58 -2.25
N HIS A 162 -20.44 -21.36 -1.77
CA HIS A 162 -20.23 -20.11 -2.47
C HIS A 162 -19.01 -19.31 -1.98
N GLU A 163 -18.13 -19.90 -1.18
CA GLU A 163 -16.95 -19.18 -0.65
C GLU A 163 -15.97 -18.75 -1.72
N ILE A 164 -15.72 -19.60 -2.72
CA ILE A 164 -14.88 -19.22 -3.85
C ILE A 164 -15.50 -18.01 -4.56
N ALA A 165 -16.82 -17.99 -4.76
CA ALA A 165 -17.52 -16.84 -5.34
C ALA A 165 -17.45 -15.60 -4.44
N LYS A 166 -17.51 -15.76 -3.11
CA LYS A 166 -17.30 -14.66 -2.15
C LYS A 166 -15.87 -14.13 -2.21
N ILE A 167 -14.85 -14.99 -2.32
CA ILE A 167 -13.44 -14.60 -2.49
C ILE A 167 -13.27 -13.86 -3.81
N TYR A 168 -13.81 -14.38 -4.92
CA TYR A 168 -13.80 -13.67 -6.19
C TYR A 168 -14.50 -12.31 -6.10
N LYS A 169 -15.66 -12.25 -5.42
CA LYS A 169 -16.35 -10.99 -5.17
C LYS A 169 -15.51 -10.05 -4.30
N ILE A 170 -14.81 -10.53 -3.28
CA ILE A 170 -13.87 -9.71 -2.49
C ILE A 170 -12.72 -9.25 -3.39
N LEU A 171 -12.11 -10.10 -4.21
CA LEU A 171 -10.99 -9.70 -5.07
C LEU A 171 -11.40 -8.70 -6.18
N ILE A 172 -12.62 -8.84 -6.72
CA ILE A 172 -13.19 -8.00 -7.77
C ILE A 172 -13.75 -6.69 -7.17
N CYS A 173 -14.54 -6.78 -6.08
CA CYS A 173 -15.20 -5.66 -5.41
C CYS A 173 -14.33 -4.97 -4.35
N CYS A 174 -13.18 -5.53 -3.94
CA CYS A 174 -12.08 -4.76 -3.35
C CYS A 174 -11.44 -3.91 -4.44
N THR A 175 -12.23 -3.09 -5.12
CA THR A 175 -11.81 -1.76 -5.54
C THR A 175 -11.62 -0.97 -4.26
N ILE A 176 -10.44 -1.13 -3.65
CA ILE A 176 -9.98 -0.40 -2.48
C ILE A 176 -11.10 -0.13 -1.46
N THR A 177 -11.27 -1.03 -0.50
CA THR A 177 -12.06 -0.70 0.70
C THR A 177 -11.64 0.69 1.19
N PRO A 178 -12.56 1.64 1.42
CA PRO A 178 -12.26 3.06 1.39
C PRO A 178 -11.35 3.43 2.55
N MET A 179 -10.05 3.20 2.38
CA MET A 179 -8.95 3.86 3.06
C MET A 179 -9.33 4.36 4.47
N SER A 180 -9.84 3.48 5.34
CA SER A 180 -10.51 3.94 6.58
C SER A 180 -9.52 4.58 7.54
N ASN A 181 -8.25 4.17 7.44
CA ASN A 181 -7.12 4.82 8.09
C ASN A 181 -6.84 6.21 7.49
N PHE A 182 -7.02 6.41 6.18
CA PHE A 182 -6.86 7.73 5.55
C PHE A 182 -8.03 8.65 5.85
N ARG A 183 -9.26 8.12 5.90
CA ARG A 183 -10.43 8.88 6.38
C ARG A 183 -10.11 9.44 7.75
N ARG A 184 -9.70 8.58 8.68
CA ARG A 184 -9.36 9.00 10.05
C ARG A 184 -8.21 10.01 10.11
N ASN A 185 -7.17 9.83 9.28
CA ASN A 185 -6.06 10.78 9.22
C ASN A 185 -6.49 12.12 8.64
N TRP A 186 -7.33 12.12 7.60
CA TRP A 186 -7.88 13.32 6.98
C TRP A 186 -8.88 14.02 7.88
N GLU A 187 -9.74 13.27 8.57
CA GLU A 187 -10.68 13.83 9.55
C GLU A 187 -9.91 14.51 10.70
N LYS A 188 -8.76 13.96 11.08
CA LYS A 188 -7.86 14.54 12.06
C LYS A 188 -7.12 15.78 11.53
N GLU A 189 -6.63 15.75 10.28
CA GLU A 189 -5.90 16.86 9.66
C GLU A 189 -6.82 18.05 9.31
N LEU A 190 -8.01 17.77 8.81
CA LEU A 190 -8.99 18.76 8.35
C LEU A 190 -9.99 19.16 9.45
N LEU A 191 -9.93 18.50 10.62
CA LEU A 191 -10.85 18.69 11.74
C LEU A 191 -12.33 18.59 11.31
N HIS A 192 -12.62 17.67 10.39
CA HIS A 192 -13.92 17.50 9.76
C HIS A 192 -14.25 16.02 9.66
N THR A 193 -15.47 15.61 10.01
CA THR A 193 -15.93 14.22 9.87
C THR A 193 -16.63 14.04 8.53
N PHE A 194 -16.19 13.09 7.71
CA PHE A 194 -16.88 12.78 6.45
C PHE A 194 -18.05 11.85 6.70
N THR A 195 -19.11 11.89 5.89
CA THR A 195 -20.08 10.78 5.82
C THR A 195 -19.54 9.64 4.96
N ASP A 196 -20.19 8.47 5.03
CA ASP A 196 -19.80 7.32 4.20
C ASP A 196 -19.96 7.65 2.70
N GLU A 197 -21.02 8.37 2.34
CA GLU A 197 -21.30 8.80 0.96
C GLU A 197 -20.28 9.84 0.46
N GLU A 198 -19.91 10.80 1.32
CA GLU A 198 -18.89 11.81 0.99
C GLU A 198 -17.52 11.18 0.78
N TRP A 199 -17.16 10.25 1.67
CA TRP A 199 -15.90 9.54 1.58
C TRP A 199 -15.84 8.64 0.35
N GLU A 200 -16.92 7.92 0.04
CA GLU A 200 -17.02 7.12 -1.17
C GLU A 200 -16.90 7.98 -2.43
N LEU A 201 -17.47 9.18 -2.45
CA LEU A 201 -17.34 10.13 -3.56
C LEU A 201 -15.89 10.61 -3.74
N ILE A 202 -15.21 10.99 -2.65
CA ILE A 202 -13.81 11.43 -2.65
C ILE A 202 -12.91 10.30 -3.19
N VAL A 203 -13.11 9.09 -2.67
CA VAL A 203 -12.35 7.90 -3.04
C VAL A 203 -12.59 7.53 -4.50
N THR A 204 -13.84 7.53 -4.96
CA THR A 204 -14.20 7.21 -6.35
C THR A 204 -13.55 8.19 -7.33
N LYS A 205 -13.62 9.49 -7.04
CA LYS A 205 -12.96 10.53 -7.86
C LYS A 205 -11.44 10.43 -7.85
N SER A 206 -10.85 10.00 -6.73
CA SER A 206 -9.40 9.78 -6.63
C SER A 206 -8.92 8.62 -7.53
N TYR A 207 -9.72 7.55 -7.61
CA TYR A 207 -9.37 6.35 -8.36
C TYR A 207 -9.57 6.47 -9.86
N THR A 208 -10.57 7.25 -10.30
CA THR A 208 -10.72 7.58 -11.72
C THR A 208 -9.55 8.43 -12.23
N SER A 209 -9.10 9.42 -11.44
CA SER A 209 -7.95 10.26 -11.77
C SER A 209 -6.61 9.49 -11.80
N THR A 210 -6.36 8.61 -10.82
CA THR A 210 -5.14 7.78 -10.78
C THR A 210 -5.12 6.64 -11.79
N ARG A 211 -6.26 6.06 -12.19
CA ARG A 211 -6.34 5.08 -13.29
C ARG A 211 -6.00 5.70 -14.64
N CYS A 212 -6.49 6.90 -14.94
CA CYS A 212 -6.10 7.63 -16.16
C CYS A 212 -4.60 7.93 -16.16
N SER A 213 -4.06 8.39 -15.03
CA SER A 213 -2.63 8.68 -14.89
C SER A 213 -1.74 7.43 -15.03
N ARG A 214 -2.15 6.28 -14.46
CA ARG A 214 -1.40 5.01 -14.54
C ARG A 214 -1.47 4.34 -15.90
N THR A 215 -2.62 4.37 -16.56
CA THR A 215 -2.78 3.80 -17.91
C THR A 215 -1.97 4.61 -18.93
N VAL A 216 -1.91 5.92 -18.76
CA VAL A 216 -1.11 6.82 -19.59
C VAL A 216 0.39 6.66 -19.31
N LEU A 217 0.84 6.53 -18.05
CA LEU A 217 2.25 6.25 -17.75
C LEU A 217 2.68 4.88 -18.32
N SER A 218 1.85 3.85 -18.21
CA SER A 218 2.12 2.54 -18.84
C SER A 218 2.18 2.62 -20.37
N ASN A 219 1.38 3.48 -20.99
CA ASN A 219 1.41 3.67 -22.44
C ASN A 219 2.60 4.52 -22.90
N ILE A 220 3.02 5.53 -22.13
CA ILE A 220 4.20 6.36 -22.42
C ILE A 220 5.48 5.52 -22.30
N TYR A 221 5.64 4.74 -21.23
CA TYR A 221 6.82 3.87 -21.07
C TYR A 221 6.74 2.58 -21.89
N GLY A 222 5.56 2.18 -22.36
CA GLY A 222 5.38 1.04 -23.28
C GLY A 222 5.61 1.38 -24.75
N THR A 223 5.57 2.67 -25.13
CA THR A 223 5.77 3.11 -26.54
C THR A 223 7.21 3.50 -26.88
N GLU A 224 8.09 3.70 -25.89
CA GLU A 224 9.53 3.92 -26.13
C GLU A 224 10.34 2.61 -26.31
N GLY A 225 9.73 1.44 -26.13
CA GLY A 225 10.37 0.13 -26.37
C GLY A 225 10.32 -0.39 -27.82
N ARG A 226 9.75 0.36 -28.76
CA ARG A 226 9.76 0.03 -30.19
C ARG A 226 10.23 1.23 -31.00
N ASN A 227 11.53 1.50 -30.97
CA ASN A 227 12.32 2.08 -32.07
C ASN A 227 13.71 2.47 -31.55
N PHE A 228 14.57 1.49 -31.26
CA PHE A 228 16.01 1.69 -31.22
C PHE A 228 16.70 0.48 -31.83
N SER A 229 16.74 0.46 -33.16
CA SER A 229 17.74 -0.29 -33.90
C SER A 229 18.73 0.71 -34.47
N ASN A 230 20.01 0.49 -34.15
CA ASN A 230 21.21 1.11 -34.72
C ASN A 230 21.69 2.41 -34.05
N LEU A 231 22.68 2.29 -33.15
CA LEU A 231 24.05 2.82 -33.35
C LEU A 231 24.94 2.45 -32.14
N HIS A 232 26.21 2.21 -32.43
CA HIS A 232 27.20 1.51 -31.61
C HIS A 232 27.58 2.14 -30.25
N GLY A 233 27.82 1.26 -29.28
CA GLY A 233 29.07 1.27 -28.48
C GLY A 233 28.99 1.81 -27.05
N GLY A 234 28.79 0.92 -26.07
CA GLY A 234 29.23 1.14 -24.68
C GLY A 234 28.32 0.57 -23.59
N GLY A 235 28.67 -0.61 -23.05
CA GLY A 235 28.37 -1.11 -21.69
C GLY A 235 26.91 -1.33 -21.25
N PRO A 236 26.55 -2.47 -20.63
CA PRO A 236 25.19 -2.69 -20.15
C PRO A 236 24.97 -1.94 -18.83
N ILE A 237 24.24 -0.83 -18.88
CA ILE A 237 23.56 -0.29 -17.69
C ILE A 237 22.24 -1.06 -17.60
N THR A 238 22.11 -1.94 -16.62
CA THR A 238 20.88 -2.70 -16.36
C THR A 238 19.75 -1.76 -15.93
N GLU A 239 18.63 -1.80 -16.64
CA GLU A 239 17.37 -1.06 -16.37
C GLU A 239 16.84 -1.22 -14.92
N ASP A 240 17.30 -2.23 -14.20
CA ASP A 240 16.93 -2.48 -12.80
C ASP A 240 17.43 -1.41 -11.81
N SER A 241 18.43 -0.60 -12.19
CA SER A 241 19.02 0.41 -11.28
C SER A 241 18.15 1.67 -11.12
N VAL A 242 17.35 2.04 -12.12
CA VAL A 242 16.59 3.31 -12.09
C VAL A 242 15.21 3.11 -11.45
N CYS A 243 14.62 1.92 -11.60
CA CYS A 243 13.32 1.58 -11.03
C CYS A 243 13.32 1.32 -9.52
N HIS A 244 14.48 1.00 -8.93
CA HIS A 244 14.59 0.85 -7.48
C HIS A 244 14.66 2.19 -6.73
N SER A 245 15.24 3.23 -7.34
CA SER A 245 15.38 4.56 -6.72
C SER A 245 14.07 5.36 -6.61
N LEU A 246 13.02 5.00 -7.37
CA LEU A 246 11.74 5.71 -7.36
C LEU A 246 10.69 5.08 -6.43
N ARG A 247 10.98 3.92 -5.82
CA ARG A 247 10.05 3.26 -4.88
C ARG A 247 10.15 3.80 -3.44
N ASP A 248 11.18 4.58 -3.15
CA ASP A 248 11.45 5.11 -1.80
C ASP A 248 11.07 6.59 -1.62
N LEU A 249 10.42 7.20 -2.61
CA LEU A 249 9.69 8.45 -2.36
C LEU A 249 8.41 8.08 -1.61
N THR A 250 8.52 7.99 -0.28
CA THR A 250 7.37 8.10 0.63
C THR A 250 6.73 9.45 0.39
N ILE A 251 5.83 9.48 -0.59
CA ILE A 251 4.93 10.59 -0.82
C ILE A 251 4.18 10.81 0.50
N PRO A 252 4.26 11.99 1.13
CA PRO A 252 3.54 12.23 2.36
C PRO A 252 2.04 12.14 2.10
N ASP A 253 1.38 11.23 2.84
CA ASP A 253 -0.06 10.94 2.77
C ASP A 253 -0.90 12.05 3.44
N SER A 254 -0.69 13.30 3.05
CA SER A 254 -1.38 14.46 3.60
C SER A 254 -2.46 14.98 2.65
N ALA A 255 -3.57 15.46 3.19
CA ALA A 255 -4.65 16.04 2.40
C ALA A 255 -4.16 17.18 1.45
N PRO A 256 -3.22 18.07 1.86
CA PRO A 256 -2.66 19.08 0.97
C PRO A 256 -1.93 18.50 -0.26
N PHE A 257 -1.15 17.43 -0.08
CA PHE A 257 -0.45 16.77 -1.19
C PHE A 257 -1.44 16.15 -2.19
N PHE A 258 -2.51 15.55 -1.67
CA PHE A 258 -3.59 14.99 -2.48
C PHE A 258 -4.31 16.06 -3.31
N PHE A 259 -4.70 17.18 -2.70
CA PHE A 259 -5.40 18.27 -3.41
C PHE A 259 -4.53 18.95 -4.47
N LEU A 260 -3.21 18.98 -4.29
CA LEU A 260 -2.26 19.54 -5.26
C LEU A 260 -2.01 18.62 -6.49
N HIS A 261 -2.36 17.34 -6.41
CA HIS A 261 -2.07 16.34 -7.43
C HIS A 261 -3.29 15.60 -8.01
N CYS A 262 -4.48 15.73 -7.40
CA CYS A 262 -5.74 15.20 -7.91
C CYS A 262 -6.52 16.24 -8.72
N ASN A 263 -5.91 16.73 -9.79
CA ASN A 263 -6.56 17.54 -10.82
C ASN A 263 -6.55 16.72 -12.12
N GLU A 264 -7.64 16.78 -12.90
CA GLU A 264 -7.87 16.02 -14.15
C GLU A 264 -6.88 16.37 -15.29
N MET A 265 -5.78 17.05 -15.00
CA MET A 265 -4.80 17.48 -15.97
C MET A 265 -3.79 16.35 -16.29
N PRO A 266 -3.56 16.02 -17.57
CA PRO A 266 -2.51 15.09 -17.97
C PRO A 266 -1.12 15.50 -17.44
N PRO A 267 -0.22 14.55 -17.10
CA PRO A 267 1.16 14.85 -16.67
C PRO A 267 1.96 15.75 -17.62
N ALA A 268 1.67 15.69 -18.93
CA ALA A 268 2.27 16.58 -19.94
C ALA A 268 1.83 18.04 -19.77
N GLN A 269 0.62 18.27 -19.26
CA GLN A 269 0.14 19.61 -18.91
C GLN A 269 0.79 20.11 -17.61
N TYR A 270 1.12 19.25 -16.65
CA TYR A 270 1.83 19.67 -15.43
C TYR A 270 3.22 20.28 -15.71
N LYS A 271 3.96 19.75 -16.68
CA LYS A 271 5.25 20.33 -17.11
C LYS A 271 5.11 21.75 -17.67
N ASN A 272 3.93 22.07 -18.21
CA ASN A 272 3.61 23.39 -18.77
C ASN A 272 2.62 24.18 -17.91
N ALA A 273 2.25 23.68 -16.71
CA ALA A 273 1.27 24.31 -15.85
C ALA A 273 1.95 25.20 -14.80
N LEU A 274 1.22 26.23 -14.38
CA LEU A 274 1.54 27.11 -13.26
C LEU A 274 1.81 26.37 -11.94
N ILE A 275 1.36 25.12 -11.79
CA ILE A 275 1.55 24.31 -10.58
C ILE A 275 3.03 24.16 -10.23
N SER A 276 3.89 23.89 -11.22
CA SER A 276 5.34 23.79 -10.99
C SER A 276 5.93 25.12 -10.48
N THR A 277 5.42 26.24 -10.98
CA THR A 277 5.75 27.59 -10.50
C THR A 277 5.25 27.78 -9.07
N LEU A 278 4.00 27.40 -8.75
CA LEU A 278 3.43 27.54 -7.40
C LEU A 278 4.20 26.73 -6.36
N VAL A 279 4.68 25.53 -6.70
CA VAL A 279 5.59 24.75 -5.83
C VAL A 279 6.91 25.48 -5.60
N THR A 280 7.43 26.15 -6.63
CA THR A 280 8.66 26.97 -6.51
C THR A 280 8.42 28.19 -5.61
N VAL A 281 7.26 28.85 -5.74
CA VAL A 281 6.84 29.94 -4.85
C VAL A 281 6.73 29.45 -3.41
N ALA A 282 6.09 28.30 -3.18
CA ALA A 282 5.97 27.69 -1.85
C ALA A 282 7.34 27.45 -1.21
N LYS A 283 8.27 26.85 -1.97
CA LYS A 283 9.65 26.62 -1.53
C LYS A 283 10.42 27.90 -1.22
N SER A 284 10.03 29.04 -1.80
CA SER A 284 10.64 30.33 -1.51
C SER A 284 10.00 31.04 -0.31
N LEU A 285 8.67 30.99 -0.19
CA LEU A 285 7.95 31.73 0.86
C LEU A 285 7.93 30.99 2.19
N ILE A 286 7.76 29.66 2.19
CA ILE A 286 7.68 28.89 3.45
C ILE A 286 8.95 29.09 4.30
N PRO A 287 10.17 28.95 3.76
CA PRO A 287 11.38 29.20 4.56
C PRO A 287 11.57 30.67 4.94
N LEU A 288 10.99 31.62 4.21
CA LEU A 288 11.09 33.04 4.58
C LEU A 288 10.22 33.37 5.80
N PHE A 289 9.10 32.67 5.95
CA PHE A 289 8.14 32.90 7.04
C PHE A 289 8.24 31.87 8.16
N TRP A 290 9.10 30.85 8.08
CA TRP A 290 9.13 29.73 9.04
C TRP A 290 9.53 30.13 10.47
N GLU A 291 10.37 31.16 10.61
CA GLU A 291 10.79 31.74 11.90
C GLU A 291 9.86 32.87 12.37
N SER A 292 8.90 33.27 11.54
CA SER A 292 7.93 34.31 11.84
C SER A 292 6.63 33.70 12.38
N ASN A 293 5.93 34.42 13.24
CA ASN A 293 4.55 34.07 13.63
C ASN A 293 3.52 34.42 12.54
N LEU A 294 3.98 34.94 11.40
CA LEU A 294 3.15 35.35 10.28
C LEU A 294 3.15 34.26 9.21
N ILE A 295 1.98 33.96 8.65
CA ILE A 295 1.84 33.10 7.48
C ILE A 295 1.91 33.94 6.20
N PRO A 296 2.48 33.44 5.09
CA PRO A 296 2.48 34.17 3.82
C PRO A 296 1.04 34.44 3.38
N THR A 297 0.73 35.71 3.12
CA THR A 297 -0.59 36.15 2.68
C THR A 297 -0.80 35.85 1.20
N LEU A 298 -2.07 35.84 0.74
CA LEU A 298 -2.36 35.67 -0.69
C LEU A 298 -1.65 36.72 -1.56
N ARG A 299 -1.44 37.93 -1.03
CA ARG A 299 -0.63 38.99 -1.66
C ARG A 299 0.83 38.55 -1.85
N ASP A 300 1.45 37.97 -0.83
CA ASP A 300 2.84 37.48 -0.91
C ASP A 300 3.01 36.38 -1.96
N TRP A 301 2.06 35.45 -2.01
CA TRP A 301 2.00 34.42 -3.05
C TRP A 301 1.87 35.03 -4.43
N ALA A 302 0.93 35.95 -4.62
CA ALA A 302 0.66 36.58 -5.90
C ALA A 302 1.86 37.41 -6.42
N LEU A 303 2.47 38.19 -5.53
CA LEU A 303 3.69 38.95 -5.84
C LEU A 303 4.84 38.02 -6.26
N LYS A 304 5.02 36.90 -5.56
CA LYS A 304 6.10 35.96 -5.87
C LYS A 304 5.87 35.18 -7.16
N VAL A 305 4.63 34.81 -7.48
CA VAL A 305 4.28 34.23 -8.80
C VAL A 305 4.56 35.24 -9.91
N ASN A 306 4.18 36.51 -9.73
CA ASN A 306 4.44 37.56 -10.70
C ASN A 306 5.95 37.80 -10.90
N GLU A 307 6.75 37.77 -9.84
CA GLU A 307 8.22 37.87 -9.94
C GLU A 307 8.81 36.77 -10.84
N ILE A 308 8.38 35.51 -10.65
CA ILE A 308 8.84 34.39 -11.48
C ILE A 308 8.37 34.55 -12.94
N TYR A 309 7.13 35.01 -13.16
CA TYR A 309 6.63 35.30 -14.50
C TYR A 309 7.50 36.34 -15.22
N GLN A 310 7.82 37.45 -14.57
CA GLN A 310 8.70 38.48 -15.13
C GLN A 310 10.10 37.93 -15.42
N PHE A 311 10.65 37.11 -14.53
CA PHE A 311 11.96 36.51 -14.76
C PHE A 311 11.97 35.53 -15.93
N GLU A 312 10.92 34.73 -16.10
CA GLU A 312 10.77 33.86 -17.26
C GLU A 312 10.55 34.64 -18.55
N SER A 313 9.81 35.75 -18.53
CA SER A 313 9.59 36.59 -19.72
C SER A 313 10.89 37.22 -20.21
N TYR A 314 11.78 37.67 -19.31
CA TYR A 314 13.09 38.20 -19.68
C TYR A 314 14.05 37.15 -20.27
N LYS A 315 13.84 35.87 -19.94
CA LYS A 315 14.66 34.77 -20.49
C LYS A 315 14.28 34.37 -21.90
N VAL A 316 13.10 34.75 -22.37
CA VAL A 316 12.64 34.35 -23.70
C VAL A 316 13.32 35.22 -24.75
N ASP A 317 14.02 34.55 -25.65
CA ASP A 317 14.63 35.17 -26.82
C ASP A 317 13.54 35.48 -27.85
N ILE A 318 13.29 36.77 -28.10
CA ILE A 318 12.27 37.26 -29.04
C ILE A 318 12.47 36.71 -30.45
N SER A 319 13.71 36.33 -30.81
CA SER A 319 14.00 35.73 -32.11
C SER A 319 13.50 34.28 -32.26
N LYS A 320 13.04 33.64 -31.17
CA LYS A 320 12.60 32.23 -31.15
C LYS A 320 11.09 32.12 -30.87
N PRO A 321 10.23 32.16 -31.91
CA PRO A 321 8.77 32.20 -31.74
C PRO A 321 8.19 31.01 -30.96
N LYS A 322 8.80 29.82 -31.08
CA LYS A 322 8.37 28.62 -30.34
C LYS A 322 8.58 28.73 -28.83
N GLN A 323 9.53 29.53 -28.35
CA GLN A 323 9.72 29.75 -26.91
C GLN A 323 8.69 30.74 -26.39
N GLN A 324 8.40 31.79 -27.16
CA GLN A 324 7.34 32.75 -26.85
C GLN A 324 5.97 32.08 -26.74
N GLU A 325 5.62 31.23 -27.71
CA GLU A 325 4.35 30.48 -27.70
C GLU A 325 4.21 29.61 -26.44
N LYS A 326 5.29 28.90 -26.04
CA LYS A 326 5.28 28.08 -24.82
C LYS A 326 5.12 28.92 -23.56
N LEU A 327 5.77 30.07 -23.48
CA LEU A 327 5.62 30.99 -22.34
C LEU A 327 4.19 31.52 -22.28
N THR A 328 3.64 31.99 -23.41
CA THR A 328 2.26 32.48 -23.49
C THR A 328 1.26 31.41 -23.08
N LEU A 329 1.40 30.17 -23.55
CA LEU A 329 0.52 29.07 -23.17
C LEU A 329 0.62 28.73 -21.68
N LYS A 330 1.84 28.70 -21.11
CA LYS A 330 2.05 28.42 -19.68
C LYS A 330 1.43 29.48 -18.77
N TRP A 331 1.54 30.76 -19.17
CA TRP A 331 1.17 31.91 -18.32
C TRP A 331 -0.16 32.55 -18.71
N PHE A 332 -0.88 32.03 -19.70
CA PHE A 332 -2.11 32.61 -20.23
C PHE A 332 -3.11 32.99 -19.12
N HIS A 333 -3.48 32.05 -18.26
CA HIS A 333 -4.44 32.30 -17.18
C HIS A 333 -3.90 33.24 -16.10
N TRP A 334 -2.59 33.24 -15.87
CA TRP A 334 -1.98 34.17 -14.92
C TRP A 334 -2.04 35.61 -15.43
N VAL A 335 -1.74 35.82 -16.71
CA VAL A 335 -1.84 37.16 -17.33
C VAL A 335 -3.28 37.67 -17.27
N GLN A 336 -4.27 36.82 -17.57
CA GLN A 336 -5.68 37.18 -17.40
C GLN A 336 -6.04 37.54 -15.97
N PHE A 337 -5.48 36.82 -14.99
CA PHE A 337 -5.71 37.11 -13.57
C PHE A 337 -5.05 38.43 -13.14
N VAL A 338 -3.84 38.72 -13.60
CA VAL A 338 -3.13 39.98 -13.26
C VAL A 338 -3.88 41.22 -13.76
N GLU A 339 -4.62 41.10 -14.86
CA GLU A 339 -5.47 42.17 -15.40
C GLU A 339 -6.82 42.30 -14.67
N SER A 340 -7.15 41.37 -13.78
CA SER A 340 -8.45 41.33 -13.11
C SER A 340 -8.54 42.33 -11.95
N PRO A 341 -9.74 42.89 -11.67
CA PRO A 341 -9.94 43.80 -10.56
C PRO A 341 -9.64 43.15 -9.19
N GLU A 342 -9.83 41.83 -9.08
CA GLU A 342 -9.51 41.06 -7.87
C GLU A 342 -8.00 41.06 -7.59
N TYR A 343 -7.17 40.91 -8.63
CA TYR A 343 -5.72 40.99 -8.47
C TYR A 343 -5.29 42.41 -8.11
N LEU A 344 -5.85 43.43 -8.76
CA LEU A 344 -5.57 44.83 -8.44
C LEU A 344 -5.93 45.16 -6.98
N ALA A 345 -7.08 44.69 -6.51
CA ALA A 345 -7.49 44.84 -5.10
C ALA A 345 -6.59 44.06 -4.13
N LEU A 346 -5.97 42.96 -4.57
CA LEU A 346 -5.06 42.15 -3.78
C LEU A 346 -3.67 42.81 -3.63
N ILE A 347 -3.20 43.53 -4.66
CA ILE A 347 -1.85 44.12 -4.66
C ILE A 347 -1.80 45.58 -4.19
N THR A 348 -2.93 46.28 -4.17
CA THR A 348 -3.06 47.65 -3.66
C THR A 348 -3.15 47.60 -2.14
#